data_AF-A0A2V8HUR2-F1
#
_entry.id   AF-A0A2V8HUR2-F1
#
_cell.length_a   1.000
_cell.length_b   1.000
_cell.length_c   1.000
_cell.angle_alpha   90.00
_cell.angle_beta   90.00
_cell.angle_gamma   90.00
#
_symmetry.space_group_name_H-M   'P 1'
#
loop_
_entity.id
_entity.type
_entity.pdbx_description
1 polymer ?
#
loop_
_entity_poly.entity_id
_entity_poly.type
_entity_poly.pdbx_seq_one_letter_code
_entity_poly.pdbx_strand_id
1 'polypeptide(L)'
;MSQLLRGAALLLCLSVVATARAQDAPAPPQAPATAAQTSGQQVLQRKCAQCHAATMWTALRQDHRAWEATLYRMVGRGALWTPEEINAMADYLTQIRGPVTPAQNR
;
A
#
# COMPACT_ATOMS: atom_id res chain seq x y z
N MET A 1 74.58 -11.79 8.65
CA MET A 1 73.93 -11.56 7.34
C MET A 1 73.39 -12.89 6.85
N SER A 2 72.13 -13.19 7.17
CA SER A 2 71.50 -14.48 6.85
C SER A 2 70.10 -14.27 6.27
N GLN A 3 69.96 -14.74 5.02
CA GLN A 3 68.79 -15.39 4.42
C GLN A 3 67.53 -14.56 4.16
N LEU A 4 67.46 -14.05 2.92
CA LEU A 4 66.23 -13.93 2.14
C LEU A 4 65.70 -15.34 1.81
N LEU A 5 64.38 -15.56 1.83
CA LEU A 5 63.58 -16.14 0.72
C LEU A 5 62.24 -16.74 1.21
N ARG A 6 61.19 -16.43 0.43
CA ARG A 6 60.00 -17.26 0.10
C ARG A 6 58.96 -17.41 1.23
N GLY A 7 57.79 -16.78 1.19
CA GLY A 7 56.96 -16.46 0.03
C GLY A 7 56.30 -17.74 -0.51
N ALA A 8 55.22 -18.19 0.14
CA ALA A 8 54.12 -19.01 -0.39
C ALA A 8 53.38 -19.72 0.76
N ALA A 9 52.30 -19.12 1.25
CA ALA A 9 51.21 -19.89 1.84
C ALA A 9 49.96 -19.51 1.05
N LEU A 10 49.85 -20.14 -0.13
CA LEU A 10 48.74 -20.04 -1.06
C LEU A 10 47.48 -20.50 -0.32
N LEU A 11 46.62 -19.55 0.06
CA LEU A 11 45.31 -19.80 0.66
C LEU A 11 44.47 -20.61 -0.33
N LEU A 12 44.23 -21.87 0.03
CA LEU A 12 43.40 -22.82 -0.70
C LEU A 12 41.94 -22.38 -0.58
N CYS A 13 41.46 -21.53 -1.49
CA CYS A 13 40.05 -21.20 -1.62
C CYS A 13 39.30 -22.42 -2.17
N LEU A 14 38.76 -23.24 -1.27
CA LEU A 14 37.92 -24.39 -1.62
C LEU A 14 36.62 -23.88 -2.25
N SER A 15 36.48 -24.17 -3.54
CA SER A 15 35.38 -23.77 -4.41
C SER A 15 34.02 -24.29 -3.94
N VAL A 16 33.10 -23.35 -3.71
CA VAL A 16 31.66 -23.58 -3.50
C VAL A 16 31.05 -24.06 -4.82
N VAL A 17 30.48 -25.27 -4.85
CA VAL A 17 29.59 -25.70 -5.93
C VAL A 17 28.19 -25.85 -5.35
N ALA A 18 27.40 -24.79 -5.50
CA ALA A 18 25.97 -24.79 -5.22
C ALA A 18 25.23 -25.37 -6.43
N THR A 19 24.48 -26.46 -6.24
CA THR A 19 23.52 -26.96 -7.23
C THR A 19 22.11 -26.93 -6.64
N ALA A 20 21.61 -25.72 -6.40
CA ALA A 20 20.17 -25.52 -6.22
C ALA A 20 19.49 -25.66 -7.59
N ARG A 21 18.84 -26.80 -7.83
CA ARG A 21 17.91 -26.94 -8.97
C ARG A 21 16.62 -26.21 -8.63
N ALA A 22 16.54 -24.95 -9.05
CA ALA A 22 15.26 -24.26 -9.16
C ALA A 22 14.44 -24.99 -10.24
N GLN A 23 13.29 -25.50 -9.81
CA GLN A 23 12.34 -26.21 -10.65
C GLN A 23 11.60 -25.15 -11.46
N ASP A 24 11.79 -25.15 -12.78
CA ASP A 24 10.98 -24.38 -13.72
C ASP A 24 9.57 -24.99 -13.76
N ALA A 25 8.71 -24.54 -12.85
CA ALA A 25 7.27 -24.71 -12.98
C ALA A 25 6.75 -23.55 -13.85
N PRO A 26 5.89 -23.81 -14.86
CA PRO A 26 5.28 -22.73 -15.63
C PRO A 26 4.45 -21.85 -14.69
N ALA A 27 4.79 -20.57 -14.60
CA ALA A 27 3.98 -19.60 -13.90
C ALA A 27 2.58 -19.54 -14.55
N PRO A 28 1.48 -19.49 -13.78
CA PRO A 28 0.16 -19.27 -14.34
C PRO A 28 0.12 -17.94 -15.10
N PRO A 29 -0.71 -17.82 -16.15
CA PRO A 29 -0.79 -16.61 -16.95
C PRO A 29 -1.10 -15.42 -16.04
N GLN A 30 -0.14 -14.50 -15.93
CA GLN A 30 -0.34 -13.24 -15.23
C GLN A 30 -1.33 -12.43 -16.05
N ALA A 31 -2.58 -12.36 -15.59
CA ALA A 31 -3.52 -11.37 -16.06
C ALA A 31 -2.85 -9.99 -15.98
N PRO A 32 -3.08 -9.08 -16.94
CA PRO A 32 -2.41 -7.79 -16.96
C PRO A 32 -2.61 -7.12 -15.61
N ALA A 33 -1.49 -6.81 -14.95
CA ALA A 33 -1.49 -6.07 -13.71
C ALA A 33 -2.18 -4.72 -13.98
N THR A 34 -3.48 -4.64 -13.70
CA THR A 34 -4.16 -3.37 -13.52
C THR A 34 -3.29 -2.60 -12.55
N ALA A 35 -2.73 -1.47 -13.00
CA ALA A 35 -1.89 -0.58 -12.21
C ALA A 35 -2.37 -0.60 -10.76
N ALA A 36 -1.52 -1.09 -9.85
CA ALA A 36 -1.91 -1.47 -8.50
C ALA A 36 -2.90 -0.44 -7.93
N GLN A 37 -4.17 -0.81 -7.84
CA GLN A 37 -5.22 0.06 -7.32
C GLN A 37 -4.85 0.36 -5.88
N THR A 38 -4.28 1.55 -5.61
CA THR A 38 -3.91 1.89 -4.23
C THR A 38 -5.17 1.86 -3.38
N SER A 39 -5.13 1.13 -2.27
CA SER A 39 -6.33 0.91 -1.46
C SER A 39 -6.90 2.25 -0.96
N GLY A 40 -8.23 2.32 -0.83
CA GLY A 40 -8.91 3.52 -0.32
C GLY A 40 -8.35 4.01 1.01
N GLN A 41 -7.90 3.10 1.88
CA GLN A 41 -7.17 3.42 3.11
C GLN A 41 -5.87 4.20 2.84
N GLN A 42 -5.05 3.73 1.91
CA GLN A 42 -3.79 4.39 1.58
C GLN A 42 -4.03 5.76 0.96
N VAL A 43 -5.02 5.89 0.06
CA VAL A 43 -5.40 7.18 -0.52
C VAL A 43 -5.85 8.14 0.58
N LEU A 44 -6.73 7.71 1.47
CA LEU A 44 -7.22 8.50 2.59
C LEU A 44 -6.08 8.98 3.49
N GLN A 45 -5.16 8.08 3.89
CA GLN A 45 -4.02 8.43 4.75
C GLN A 45 -3.09 9.45 4.11
N ARG A 46 -2.81 9.33 2.81
CA ARG A 46 -1.93 10.27 2.09
C ARG A 46 -2.56 11.63 1.86
N LYS A 47 -3.88 11.67 1.57
CA LYS A 47 -4.54 12.84 0.99
C LYS A 47 -5.48 13.56 1.95
N CYS A 48 -6.31 12.84 2.70
CA CYS A 48 -7.36 13.44 3.53
C CYS A 48 -6.78 14.22 4.73
N ALA A 49 -5.66 13.75 5.29
CA ALA A 49 -5.03 14.35 6.47
C ALA A 49 -4.18 15.61 6.16
N GLN A 50 -4.12 16.06 4.90
CA GLN A 50 -3.27 17.18 4.48
C GLN A 50 -3.79 18.55 4.94
N CYS A 51 -5.11 18.68 5.15
CA CYS A 51 -5.73 19.98 5.43
C CYS A 51 -6.36 20.09 6.81
N HIS A 52 -6.80 18.97 7.41
CA HIS A 52 -7.44 18.96 8.72
C HIS A 52 -7.25 17.60 9.41
N ALA A 53 -7.44 17.60 10.74
CA ALA A 53 -7.36 16.38 11.54
C ALA A 53 -8.51 15.40 11.24
N ALA A 54 -8.30 14.12 11.56
CA ALA A 54 -9.30 13.07 11.38
C ALA A 54 -10.54 13.26 12.28
N THR A 55 -10.39 13.94 13.41
CA THR A 55 -11.46 14.26 14.35
C THR A 55 -12.66 14.96 13.70
N MET A 56 -12.44 15.66 12.58
CA MET A 56 -13.49 16.32 11.80
C MET A 56 -14.48 15.36 11.15
N TRP A 57 -14.08 14.11 10.87
CA TRP A 57 -14.91 13.14 10.16
C TRP A 57 -15.10 11.82 10.92
N THR A 58 -14.28 11.52 11.93
CA THR A 58 -14.39 10.29 12.74
C THR A 58 -15.59 10.26 13.69
N ALA A 59 -16.49 11.23 13.66
CA ALA A 59 -17.80 11.13 14.29
C ALA A 59 -18.90 10.77 13.28
N LEU A 60 -18.66 11.01 11.99
CA LEU A 60 -19.66 10.81 10.94
C LEU A 60 -19.87 9.32 10.66
N ARG A 61 -21.11 8.99 10.32
CA ARG A 61 -21.51 7.67 9.80
C ARG A 61 -22.44 7.92 8.63
N GLN A 62 -22.02 7.51 7.45
CA GLN A 62 -22.64 7.87 6.18
C GLN A 62 -22.62 6.67 5.24
N ASP A 63 -23.58 6.60 4.33
CA ASP A 63 -23.49 5.70 3.19
C ASP A 63 -22.44 6.18 2.17
N HIS A 64 -22.19 5.36 1.14
CA HIS A 64 -21.19 5.67 0.11
C HIS A 64 -21.47 7.00 -0.59
N ARG A 65 -22.71 7.25 -1.00
CA ARG A 65 -23.09 8.46 -1.73
C ARG A 65 -22.86 9.72 -0.89
N ALA A 66 -23.17 9.66 0.39
CA ALA A 66 -22.94 10.77 1.32
C ALA A 66 -21.45 10.98 1.62
N TRP A 67 -20.65 9.91 1.69
CA TRP A 67 -19.19 10.03 1.78
C TRP A 67 -18.58 10.65 0.53
N GLU A 68 -18.99 10.20 -0.66
CA GLU A 68 -18.56 10.78 -1.93
C GLU A 68 -18.88 12.27 -2.02
N ALA A 69 -20.10 12.67 -1.65
CA ALA A 69 -20.48 14.09 -1.58
C ALA A 69 -19.61 14.88 -0.59
N THR A 70 -19.24 14.28 0.54
CA THR A 70 -18.33 14.90 1.52
C THR A 70 -16.93 15.10 0.94
N LEU A 71 -16.41 14.14 0.19
CA LEU A 71 -15.10 14.23 -0.47
C LEU A 71 -15.10 15.30 -1.57
N TYR A 72 -16.15 15.40 -2.39
CA TYR A 72 -16.28 16.47 -3.37
C TYR A 72 -16.37 17.87 -2.74
N ARG A 73 -16.94 18.01 -1.52
CA ARG A 73 -16.85 19.28 -0.79
C ARG A 73 -15.42 19.68 -0.45
N MET A 74 -14.50 18.72 -0.29
CA MET A 74 -13.08 19.01 -0.05
C MET A 74 -12.37 19.39 -1.35
N VAL A 75 -12.75 18.80 -2.48
CA VAL A 75 -12.30 19.25 -3.82
C VAL A 75 -12.68 20.71 -4.04
N GLY A 76 -13.91 21.10 -3.71
CA GLY A 76 -14.35 22.50 -3.74
C GLY A 76 -13.59 23.43 -2.78
N ARG A 77 -12.82 22.89 -1.83
CA ARG A 77 -11.95 23.63 -0.90
C ARG A 77 -10.46 23.57 -1.30
N GLY A 78 -10.15 23.05 -2.49
CA GLY A 78 -8.80 23.01 -3.04
C GLY A 78 -8.10 21.65 -3.01
N ALA A 79 -8.80 20.58 -2.63
CA ALA A 79 -8.22 19.24 -2.68
C ALA A 79 -8.07 18.74 -4.13
N LEU A 80 -6.90 18.23 -4.49
CA LEU A 80 -6.58 17.76 -5.84
C LEU A 80 -6.65 16.22 -5.91
N TRP A 81 -7.87 15.70 -6.04
CA TRP A 81 -8.17 14.27 -6.03
C TRP A 81 -8.88 13.86 -7.32
N THR A 82 -8.56 12.68 -7.86
CA THR A 82 -9.26 12.14 -9.04
C THR A 82 -10.59 11.49 -8.65
N PRO A 83 -11.54 11.31 -9.60
CA PRO A 83 -12.77 10.57 -9.34
C PRO A 83 -12.53 9.16 -8.80
N GLU A 84 -11.50 8.46 -9.29
CA GLU A 84 -11.14 7.10 -8.84
C GLU A 84 -10.63 7.11 -7.40
N GLU A 85 -9.83 8.11 -7.02
CA GLU A 85 -9.36 8.27 -5.65
C GLU A 85 -10.52 8.60 -4.70
N ILE A 86 -11.46 9.44 -5.14
CA ILE A 86 -12.67 9.79 -4.39
C ILE A 86 -13.52 8.55 -4.17
N ASN A 87 -13.76 7.76 -5.21
CA ASN A 87 -14.53 6.53 -5.13
C ASN A 87 -13.85 5.51 -4.19
N ALA A 88 -12.53 5.29 -4.32
CA ALA A 88 -11.78 4.42 -3.43
C ALA A 88 -11.85 4.86 -1.95
N MET A 89 -11.76 6.17 -1.69
CA MET A 89 -11.92 6.71 -0.33
C MET A 89 -13.34 6.55 0.19
N ALA A 90 -14.37 6.77 -0.65
CA ALA A 90 -15.78 6.62 -0.27
C ALA A 90 -16.13 5.17 0.05
N ASP A 91 -15.62 4.20 -0.73
CA ASP A 91 -15.72 2.77 -0.44
C ASP A 91 -15.12 2.43 0.92
N TYR A 92 -13.88 2.85 1.15
CA TYR A 92 -13.20 2.58 2.41
C TYR A 92 -13.94 3.22 3.61
N LEU A 93 -14.33 4.49 3.48
CA LEU A 93 -15.07 5.19 4.52
C LEU A 93 -16.42 4.54 4.82
N THR A 94 -17.11 4.00 3.81
CA THR A 94 -18.37 3.27 4.03
C THR A 94 -18.14 1.98 4.81
N GLN A 95 -17.04 1.28 4.55
CA GLN A 95 -16.72 0.04 5.29
C GLN A 95 -16.47 0.32 6.78
N ILE A 96 -15.71 1.36 7.10
CA ILE A 96 -15.35 1.66 8.51
C ILE A 96 -16.37 2.56 9.22
N ARG A 97 -17.07 3.42 8.46
CA ARG A 97 -17.98 4.50 8.92
C ARG A 97 -19.31 4.48 8.16
N GLY A 98 -19.83 3.30 7.84
CA GLY A 98 -21.16 3.11 7.26
C GLY A 98 -22.29 3.58 8.21
N PRO A 99 -23.52 3.76 7.69
CA PRO A 99 -24.65 4.21 8.48
C PRO A 99 -24.94 3.26 9.65
N VAL A 100 -25.43 3.81 10.77
CA VAL A 100 -25.86 2.97 11.90
C VAL A 100 -27.18 2.32 11.50
N THR A 101 -27.18 1.00 11.33
CA THR A 101 -28.42 0.26 11.20
C THR A 101 -29.07 0.18 12.59
N PRO A 102 -30.41 0.31 12.73
CA PRO A 102 -31.09 0.28 14.03
C PRO A 102 -30.74 -0.94 14.93
N ALA A 103 -30.27 -2.04 14.34
CA ALA A 103 -29.81 -3.23 15.05
C ALA A 103 -28.50 -3.04 15.86
N GLN A 104 -27.71 -2.01 15.58
CA GLN A 104 -26.39 -1.79 16.20
C GLN A 104 -26.43 -0.92 17.47
N ASN A 105 -27.62 -0.45 17.88
CA ASN A 105 -27.83 0.42 19.04
C ASN A 105 -28.53 -0.29 20.23
N ARG A 106 -28.46 -1.62 20.29
CA ARG A 106 -29.11 -2.43 21.34
C ARG A 106 -28.09 -3.13 22.22
#